data_AF-A0A7S1AA97-F1
#
_entry.id   AF-A0A7S1AA97-F1
#
_cell.length_a   1.000
_cell.length_b   1.000
_cell.length_c   1.000
_cell.angle_alpha   90.00
_cell.angle_beta   90.00
_cell.angle_gamma   90.00
#
_symmetry.space_group_name_H-M   'P 1'
#
loop_
_entity.id
_entity.type
_entity.pdbx_description
1 polymer ?
#
loop_
_entity_poly.entity_id
_entity_poly.type
_entity_poly.pdbx_seq_one_letter_code
_entity_poly.pdbx_strand_id
1 'polypeptide(L)'
;LAIDEWLEGMLDANRASTPYRYYLSDFSARFEEVLHIPLEEEGDFIAHVLSGDLRHSILPQDGGARWRLFKDYPHPRNLSGCEFLRSFELQLLLGLDICEIGKYRSLRYVCAVTCECSAMTEREECPYSCSV
;
A
#
# COMPACT_ATOMS: atom_id res chain seq x y z
N LEU A 1 -1.92 16.12 -4.36
CA LEU A 1 -2.27 14.73 -4.69
C LEU A 1 -2.91 14.16 -3.44
N ALA A 2 -4.18 13.80 -3.51
CA ALA A 2 -4.79 13.07 -2.40
C ALA A 2 -4.26 11.63 -2.41
N ILE A 3 -4.03 11.04 -1.24
CA ILE A 3 -3.59 9.64 -1.13
C ILE A 3 -4.60 8.70 -1.81
N ASP A 4 -5.88 9.06 -1.79
CA ASP A 4 -6.97 8.35 -2.46
C ASP A 4 -6.77 8.24 -3.98
N GLU A 5 -6.53 9.37 -4.66
CA GLU A 5 -6.26 9.41 -6.11
C GLU A 5 -5.04 8.57 -6.48
N TRP A 6 -3.99 8.62 -5.63
CA TRP A 6 -2.79 7.80 -5.83
C TRP A 6 -3.10 6.30 -5.71
N LEU A 7 -3.86 5.93 -4.67
CA LEU A 7 -4.19 4.54 -4.37
C LEU A 7 -5.09 3.95 -5.46
N GLU A 8 -6.09 4.71 -5.92
CA GLU A 8 -6.92 4.33 -7.07
C GLU A 8 -6.09 4.09 -8.32
N GLY A 9 -5.25 5.05 -8.74
CA GLY A 9 -4.45 4.91 -9.95
C GLY A 9 -3.45 3.76 -9.89
N MET A 10 -2.84 3.53 -8.72
CA MET A 10 -1.90 2.42 -8.52
C MET A 10 -2.61 1.06 -8.57
N LEU A 11 -3.74 0.90 -7.88
CA LEU A 11 -4.51 -0.35 -7.91
C LEU A 11 -5.06 -0.64 -9.31
N ASP A 12 -5.46 0.39 -10.05
CA ASP A 12 -5.90 0.29 -11.44
C ASP A 12 -4.78 -0.20 -12.37
N ALA A 13 -3.56 0.28 -12.18
CA ALA A 13 -2.39 -0.19 -12.91
C ALA A 13 -2.02 -1.63 -12.53
N ASN A 14 -2.07 -1.96 -11.24
CA ASN A 14 -1.78 -3.31 -10.73
C ASN A 14 -2.78 -4.33 -11.27
N ARG A 15 -4.09 -4.06 -11.23
CA ARG A 15 -5.11 -4.98 -11.77
C ARG A 15 -4.98 -5.17 -13.29
N ALA A 16 -4.48 -4.19 -14.03
CA ALA A 16 -4.26 -4.30 -15.48
C ALA A 16 -2.97 -5.07 -15.83
N SER A 17 -2.08 -5.28 -14.86
CA SER A 17 -0.77 -5.90 -15.05
C SER A 17 -0.83 -7.41 -14.87
N THR A 18 -0.64 -8.16 -15.97
CA THR A 18 -0.51 -9.62 -15.93
C THR A 18 0.62 -10.09 -14.99
N PRO A 19 1.83 -9.49 -14.99
CA PRO A 19 2.87 -9.83 -14.02
C PRO A 19 2.43 -9.69 -12.56
N TYR A 20 1.67 -8.63 -12.24
CA TYR A 20 1.17 -8.43 -10.88
C TYR A 20 0.14 -9.50 -10.48
N ARG A 21 -0.74 -9.90 -11.39
CA ARG A 21 -1.71 -10.98 -11.12
C ARG A 21 -1.01 -12.30 -10.78
N TYR A 22 0.06 -12.64 -11.52
CA TYR A 22 0.87 -13.82 -11.19
C TYR A 22 1.58 -13.68 -9.86
N TYR A 23 2.19 -12.52 -9.60
CA TYR A 23 2.82 -12.23 -8.32
C TYR A 23 1.84 -12.38 -7.15
N LEU A 24 0.65 -11.81 -7.25
CA LEU A 24 -0.37 -11.87 -6.20
C LEU A 24 -0.83 -13.30 -5.94
N SER A 25 -0.98 -14.10 -7.00
CA SER A 25 -1.34 -15.53 -6.88
C SER A 25 -0.23 -16.37 -6.25
N ASP A 26 1.04 -15.99 -6.39
CA ASP A 26 2.16 -16.66 -5.73
C ASP A 26 2.24 -16.21 -4.26
N PHE A 27 2.06 -14.91 -4.02
CA PHE A 27 2.06 -14.33 -2.67
C PHE A 27 0.88 -14.82 -1.81
N SER A 28 -0.24 -15.23 -2.41
CA SER A 28 -1.43 -15.68 -1.67
C SER A 28 -1.19 -16.88 -0.75
N ALA A 29 -0.24 -17.74 -1.10
CA ALA A 29 0.22 -18.85 -0.26
C ALA A 29 0.82 -18.39 1.08
N ARG A 30 1.12 -17.10 1.24
CA ARG A 30 1.75 -16.49 2.42
C ARG A 30 0.84 -15.52 3.16
N PHE A 31 -0.42 -15.40 2.77
CA PHE A 31 -1.33 -14.43 3.40
C PHE A 31 -1.56 -14.69 4.89
N GLU A 32 -1.70 -15.95 5.30
CA GLU A 32 -1.89 -16.25 6.73
C GLU A 32 -0.64 -15.87 7.55
N GLU A 33 0.55 -16.17 7.03
CA GLU A 33 1.83 -15.84 7.68
C GLU A 33 2.06 -14.32 7.76
N VAL A 34 1.83 -13.60 6.66
CA VAL A 34 2.24 -12.20 6.51
C VAL A 34 1.12 -11.23 6.89
N LEU A 35 -0.11 -11.53 6.52
CA LEU A 35 -1.27 -10.65 6.66
C LEU A 35 -2.23 -11.09 7.77
N HIS A 36 -2.00 -12.25 8.38
CA HIS A 36 -2.90 -12.86 9.37
C HIS A 36 -4.34 -13.00 8.84
N ILE A 37 -4.50 -13.17 7.53
CA ILE A 37 -5.79 -13.46 6.88
C ILE A 37 -5.88 -14.98 6.73
N PRO A 38 -6.91 -15.64 7.30
CA PRO A 38 -7.09 -17.08 7.20
C PRO A 38 -7.17 -17.56 5.75
N LEU A 39 -6.67 -18.76 5.46
CA LEU A 39 -6.69 -19.35 4.11
C LEU A 39 -8.11 -19.49 3.54
N GLU A 40 -9.13 -19.68 4.38
CA GLU A 40 -10.54 -19.72 3.95
C GLU A 40 -11.03 -18.40 3.33
N GLU A 41 -10.38 -17.28 3.65
CA GLU A 41 -10.70 -15.94 3.15
C GLU A 41 -9.83 -15.55 1.94
N GLU A 42 -8.88 -16.41 1.53
CA GLU A 42 -7.90 -16.12 0.48
C GLU A 42 -8.57 -15.67 -0.83
N GLY A 43 -9.54 -16.43 -1.32
CA GLY A 43 -10.21 -16.15 -2.59
C GLY A 43 -10.95 -14.79 -2.57
N ASP A 44 -11.66 -14.50 -1.49
CA ASP A 44 -12.36 -13.23 -1.34
C ASP A 44 -11.37 -12.07 -1.22
N PHE A 45 -10.26 -12.27 -0.52
CA PHE A 45 -9.24 -11.24 -0.36
C PHE A 45 -8.51 -10.94 -1.68
N ILE A 46 -8.16 -11.96 -2.47
CA ILE A 46 -7.60 -11.77 -3.82
C ILE A 46 -8.58 -10.98 -4.68
N ALA A 47 -9.87 -11.36 -4.67
CA ALA A 47 -10.90 -10.64 -5.43
C ALA A 47 -11.00 -9.16 -4.99
N HIS A 48 -10.94 -8.90 -3.68
CA HIS A 48 -10.95 -7.56 -3.10
C HIS A 48 -9.75 -6.69 -3.53
N VAL A 49 -8.56 -7.29 -3.64
CA VAL A 49 -7.37 -6.59 -4.12
C VAL A 49 -7.47 -6.33 -5.62
N LEU A 50 -7.88 -7.32 -6.42
CA LEU A 50 -7.96 -7.22 -7.87
C LEU A 50 -9.13 -6.36 -8.38
N SER A 51 -10.21 -6.23 -7.61
CA SER A 51 -11.30 -5.30 -7.92
C SER A 51 -10.90 -3.83 -7.72
N GLY A 52 -9.88 -3.59 -6.89
CA GLY A 52 -9.49 -2.26 -6.41
C GLY A 52 -10.20 -1.83 -5.13
N ASP A 53 -11.05 -2.68 -4.56
CA ASP A 53 -11.80 -2.37 -3.33
C ASP A 53 -10.90 -2.22 -2.10
N LEU A 54 -9.64 -2.68 -2.17
CA LEU A 54 -8.62 -2.43 -1.16
C LEU A 54 -8.53 -0.93 -0.78
N ARG A 55 -8.75 -0.02 -1.73
CA ARG A 55 -8.79 1.43 -1.43
C ARG A 55 -9.85 1.80 -0.41
N HIS A 56 -11.02 1.16 -0.46
CA HIS A 56 -12.13 1.42 0.44
C HIS A 56 -11.90 0.79 1.82
N SER A 57 -11.08 -0.28 1.88
CA SER A 57 -10.62 -0.83 3.15
C SER A 57 -9.62 0.05 3.86
N ILE A 58 -8.75 0.77 3.11
CA ILE A 58 -7.71 1.67 3.66
C ILE A 58 -8.26 3.08 3.94
N LEU A 59 -9.12 3.59 3.05
CA LEU A 59 -9.69 4.93 3.07
C LEU A 59 -11.21 4.81 2.94
N PRO A 60 -11.93 4.48 4.03
CA PRO A 60 -13.36 4.30 3.96
C PRO A 60 -14.09 5.64 3.80
N GLN A 61 -15.24 5.58 3.13
CA GLN A 61 -16.02 6.76 2.73
C GLN A 61 -16.73 7.48 3.88
N ASP A 62 -16.76 6.89 5.08
CA ASP A 62 -17.38 7.47 6.28
C ASP A 62 -16.46 8.45 7.03
N GLY A 63 -15.29 8.76 6.47
CA GLY A 63 -14.34 9.72 7.03
C GLY A 63 -13.54 9.18 8.22
N GLY A 64 -13.75 7.93 8.63
CA GLY A 64 -12.85 7.22 9.53
C GLY A 64 -11.59 6.79 8.78
N ALA A 65 -10.41 6.80 9.40
CA ALA A 65 -9.25 6.18 8.78
C ALA A 65 -9.22 4.70 9.22
N ARG A 66 -9.87 3.81 8.46
CA ARG A 66 -9.79 2.37 8.70
C ARG A 66 -8.53 1.87 8.02
N TRP A 67 -7.44 1.70 8.76
CA TRP A 67 -6.20 1.14 8.21
C TRP A 67 -6.29 -0.39 8.18
N ARG A 68 -7.20 -0.90 7.35
CA ARG A 68 -7.54 -2.32 7.22
C ARG A 68 -7.06 -2.87 5.89
N LEU A 69 -6.75 -4.16 5.90
CA LEU A 69 -6.44 -4.91 4.68
C LEU A 69 -7.73 -5.39 4.02
N PHE A 70 -8.67 -5.89 4.81
CA PHE A 70 -9.85 -6.59 4.30
C PHE A 70 -10.93 -6.72 5.36
N LYS A 71 -12.22 -6.47 5.05
CA LYS A 71 -13.35 -6.64 5.99
C LYS A 71 -13.05 -6.06 7.40
N ASP A 72 -12.92 -6.92 8.40
CA ASP A 72 -12.58 -6.60 9.78
C ASP A 72 -11.13 -6.95 10.17
N TYR A 73 -10.30 -7.33 9.20
CA TYR A 73 -8.87 -7.61 9.36
C TYR A 73 -8.06 -6.30 9.31
N PRO A 74 -7.57 -5.79 10.47
CA PRO A 74 -6.67 -4.65 10.50
C PRO A 74 -5.30 -5.04 9.93
N HIS A 75 -4.44 -4.05 9.75
CA HIS A 75 -3.02 -4.32 9.58
C HIS A 75 -2.49 -5.20 10.74
N PRO A 76 -1.70 -6.27 10.50
CA PRO A 76 -1.21 -7.18 11.54
C PRO A 76 -0.48 -6.47 12.69
N ARG A 77 0.24 -5.40 12.33
CA ARG A 77 0.97 -4.54 13.27
C ARG A 77 0.21 -3.29 13.74
N ASN A 78 -1.08 -3.18 13.41
CA ASN A 78 -1.94 -2.02 13.70
C ASN A 78 -1.36 -0.67 13.22
N LEU A 79 -0.60 -0.68 12.12
CA LEU A 79 -0.02 0.53 11.55
C LEU A 79 -1.10 1.38 10.87
N SER A 80 -0.82 2.67 10.75
CA SER A 80 -1.69 3.64 10.10
C SER A 80 -0.89 4.64 9.26
N GLY A 81 -1.56 5.41 8.41
CA GLY A 81 -0.92 6.49 7.66
C GLY A 81 0.18 5.97 6.73
N CYS A 82 1.27 6.73 6.66
CA CYS A 82 2.45 6.36 5.90
C CYS A 82 3.15 5.11 6.42
N GLU A 83 3.06 4.81 7.73
CA GLU A 83 3.64 3.58 8.29
C GLU A 83 2.92 2.34 7.78
N PHE A 84 1.59 2.41 7.63
CA PHE A 84 0.79 1.37 6.97
C PHE A 84 1.20 1.22 5.50
N LEU A 85 1.29 2.33 4.76
CA LEU A 85 1.58 2.27 3.32
C LEU A 85 3.02 1.81 3.01
N ARG A 86 3.99 2.10 3.90
CA ARG A 86 5.39 1.60 3.80
C ARG A 86 5.59 0.28 4.55
N SER A 87 4.56 -0.32 5.12
CA SER A 87 4.70 -1.61 5.81
C SER A 87 5.20 -2.68 4.83
N PHE A 88 6.01 -3.64 5.30
CA PHE A 88 6.49 -4.70 4.42
C PHE A 88 5.33 -5.58 3.93
N GLU A 89 4.26 -5.70 4.73
CA GLU A 89 3.02 -6.39 4.38
C GLU A 89 2.36 -5.77 3.14
N LEU A 90 2.22 -4.44 3.11
CA LEU A 90 1.65 -3.75 1.95
C LEU A 90 2.63 -3.73 0.78
N GLN A 91 3.92 -3.56 1.02
CA GLN A 91 4.91 -3.57 -0.05
C GLN A 91 4.95 -4.93 -0.77
N LEU A 92 4.88 -6.02 -0.01
CA LEU A 92 4.71 -7.35 -0.57
C LEU A 92 3.36 -7.41 -1.30
N LEU A 93 2.23 -7.16 -0.63
CA LEU A 93 0.91 -7.25 -1.27
C LEU A 93 0.82 -6.52 -2.62
N LEU A 94 1.36 -5.30 -2.69
CA LEU A 94 1.30 -4.44 -3.87
C LEU A 94 2.47 -4.62 -4.85
N GLY A 95 3.51 -5.37 -4.46
CA GLY A 95 4.75 -5.51 -5.23
C GLY A 95 5.41 -4.16 -5.52
N LEU A 96 5.40 -3.25 -4.54
CA LEU A 96 5.77 -1.84 -4.70
C LEU A 96 6.37 -1.25 -3.42
N ASP A 97 7.50 -0.56 -3.55
CA ASP A 97 7.94 0.42 -2.53
C ASP A 97 7.36 1.80 -2.87
N ILE A 98 6.50 2.32 -1.98
CA ILE A 98 5.87 3.63 -2.16
C ILE A 98 6.87 4.80 -2.15
N CYS A 99 8.07 4.59 -1.61
CA CYS A 99 9.13 5.59 -1.52
C CYS A 99 10.09 5.51 -2.72
N GLU A 100 9.98 4.49 -3.58
CA GLU A 100 10.76 4.38 -4.81
C GLU A 100 10.33 5.45 -5.82
N ILE A 101 11.30 6.01 -6.53
CA ILE A 101 11.05 6.98 -7.60
C ILE A 101 11.10 6.22 -8.93
N GLY A 102 10.09 6.40 -9.77
CA GLY A 102 10.09 5.87 -11.13
C GLY A 102 8.73 5.32 -11.55
N LYS A 103 8.51 4.02 -11.32
CA LYS A 103 7.38 3.25 -11.90
C LYS A 103 6.02 3.84 -11.54
N TYR A 104 5.86 4.30 -10.30
CA TYR A 104 4.71 5.06 -9.84
C TYR A 104 5.20 6.37 -9.23
N ARG A 105 4.29 7.31 -9.04
CA ARG A 105 4.60 8.55 -8.32
C ARG A 105 5.02 8.20 -6.89
N SER A 106 6.18 8.68 -6.46
CA SER A 106 6.66 8.45 -5.10
C SER A 106 5.77 9.17 -4.09
N LEU A 107 5.61 8.56 -2.93
CA LEU A 107 5.00 9.19 -1.77
C LEU A 107 6.02 9.92 -0.89
N ARG A 108 7.29 10.05 -1.29
CA ARG A 108 8.31 10.85 -0.56
C ARG A 108 7.82 12.24 -0.16
N TYR A 109 7.06 12.91 -1.03
CA TYR A 109 6.54 14.25 -0.73
C TYR A 109 5.49 14.24 0.40
N VAL A 110 4.67 13.20 0.48
CA VAL A 110 3.56 13.08 1.46
C VAL A 110 4.02 12.38 2.74
N CYS A 111 4.87 11.38 2.59
CA CYS A 111 5.36 10.46 3.62
C CYS A 111 6.83 10.71 3.93
N ALA A 112 7.28 11.96 3.94
CA ALA A 112 8.69 12.34 3.99
C ALA A 112 9.49 11.67 5.12
N VAL A 113 8.95 11.68 6.36
CA VAL A 113 9.62 11.07 7.52
C VAL A 113 9.73 9.55 7.33
N THR A 114 8.63 8.90 6.97
CA THR A 114 8.60 7.46 6.73
C THR A 114 9.46 7.07 5.53
N CYS A 115 9.60 7.95 4.54
CA CYS A 115 10.46 7.81 3.38
C CYS A 115 11.93 8.24 3.62
N GLU A 116 12.30 8.57 4.86
CA GLU A 116 13.66 8.96 5.25
C GLU A 116 14.21 10.17 4.48
N CYS A 117 13.32 11.08 4.09
CA CYS A 117 13.70 12.39 3.56
C CYS A 117 14.43 13.18 4.65
N SER A 118 15.70 13.47 4.41
CA SER A 118 16.56 14.23 5.31
C SER A 118 17.48 15.15 4.53
N ALA A 119 18.16 16.08 5.21
CA ALA A 119 19.15 16.95 4.60
C ALA A 119 20.34 16.18 3.97
N MET A 120 20.58 14.94 4.42
CA MET A 120 21.73 14.09 4.07
C MET A 120 21.42 13.00 3.04
N THR A 121 20.15 12.73 2.72
CA THR A 121 19.73 11.68 1.78
C THR A 121 19.39 12.25 0.38
N GLU A 122 19.19 11.36 -0.60
CA GLU A 122 18.74 11.72 -1.95
C GLU A 122 17.44 12.54 -1.87
N ARG A 123 17.49 13.79 -2.34
CA ARG A 123 16.42 14.79 -2.18
C ARG A 123 15.31 14.70 -3.22
N GLU A 124 15.44 13.79 -4.19
CA GLU A 124 14.46 13.68 -5.25
C GLU A 124 13.08 13.34 -4.67
N GLU A 125 12.07 14.11 -5.10
CA GLU A 125 10.67 14.06 -4.64
C GLU A 125 10.43 14.25 -3.12
N CYS A 126 11.45 14.63 -2.35
CA CYS A 126 11.27 15.03 -0.94
C CYS A 126 10.79 16.48 -0.81
N PRO A 127 10.03 16.84 0.24
CA PRO A 127 9.65 18.22 0.49
C PRO A 127 10.86 19.11 0.77
N TYR A 128 10.84 20.36 0.27
CA TYR A 128 11.89 21.34 0.54
C TYR A 128 12.13 21.57 2.04
N SER A 129 11.08 21.44 2.87
CA SER A 129 11.18 21.58 4.32
C SER A 129 12.02 20.49 5.01
N CYS A 130 12.35 19.39 4.34
CA CYS A 130 13.25 18.36 4.88
C CYS A 130 14.74 18.72 4.74
N SER A 131 15.05 19.82 4.05
CA SER A 131 16.42 20.27 3.78
C SER A 131 16.96 21.31 4.77
N VAL A 132 16.15 21.67 5.77
CA VAL A 132 16.47 22.66 6.81
C VAL A 132 16.99 21.98 8.06
#